data_AF-A0A6M4BW68-F1
#
_entry.id   AF-A0A6M4BW68-F1
#
_cell.length_a   1.000
_cell.length_b   1.000
_cell.length_c   1.000
_cell.angle_alpha   90.00
_cell.angle_beta   90.00
_cell.angle_gamma   90.00
#
_symmetry.space_group_name_H-M   'P 1'
#
loop_
_entity.id
_entity.type
_entity.pdbx_description
1 polymer ?
#
loop_
_entity_poly.entity_id
_entity_poly.type
_entity_poly.pdbx_seq_one_letter_code
_entity_poly.pdbx_strand_id
1 'polypeptide(L)'
;ETVNKFMLSLLSLYRKPTINFYCISQCISYILSPSPLNPKLSLNDSVINSINHVLFNLVLLEPDFDQPQTVKNHFEILRCFDHMAGQFSDQTIETLLHQCKNNQEKDRMKAVIILTHLTTSSQVFVDNYAAKFIVLLKVMTVMEQGLKMKKLLVKAIIGLVYRNCITTPEDFTMVEFIIKHCGYEGPPNASKYEISDLHDTCRSSLILMCNTVTSIRTQLRNLLLVALIIDEFTASMATVSHCLTSLLQNNSDVIADGQVDKEVELK
;
A
#
# COMPACT_ATOMS: atom_id res chain seq x y z
N GLU A 1 -21.41 -19.36 -20.28
CA GLU A 1 -22.41 -19.64 -19.21
C GLU A 1 -21.89 -20.58 -18.12
N THR A 2 -21.23 -21.70 -18.47
CA THR A 2 -20.72 -22.70 -17.50
C THR A 2 -19.69 -22.14 -16.51
N VAL A 3 -18.75 -21.31 -16.96
CA VAL A 3 -17.72 -20.71 -16.09
C VAL A 3 -18.34 -19.77 -15.06
N ASN A 4 -19.32 -18.93 -15.46
CA ASN A 4 -20.05 -18.06 -14.52
C ASN A 4 -20.73 -18.86 -13.40
N LYS A 5 -21.44 -19.95 -13.74
CA LYS A 5 -22.09 -20.83 -12.74
C LYS A 5 -21.07 -21.55 -11.84
N PHE A 6 -19.94 -21.94 -12.41
CA PHE A 6 -18.85 -22.56 -11.67
C PHE A 6 -18.21 -21.59 -10.66
N MET A 7 -17.92 -20.35 -11.09
CA MET A 7 -17.42 -19.30 -10.20
C MET A 7 -18.37 -19.02 -9.04
N LEU A 8 -19.67 -18.86 -9.31
CA LEU A 8 -20.67 -18.67 -8.25
C LEU A 8 -20.74 -19.87 -7.29
N SER A 9 -20.61 -21.09 -7.82
CA SER A 9 -20.54 -22.30 -7.00
C SER A 9 -19.31 -22.29 -6.08
N LEU A 10 -18.13 -21.91 -6.58
CA LEU A 10 -16.92 -21.77 -5.77
C LEU A 10 -17.08 -20.72 -4.67
N LEU A 11 -17.63 -19.54 -5.00
CA LEU A 11 -17.88 -18.49 -4.01
C LEU A 11 -18.84 -18.96 -2.90
N SER A 12 -19.82 -19.80 -3.23
CA SER A 12 -20.75 -20.34 -2.24
C SER A 12 -20.07 -21.27 -1.22
N LEU A 13 -18.92 -21.85 -1.55
CA LEU A 13 -18.18 -22.76 -0.66
C LEU A 13 -17.55 -22.02 0.54
N TYR A 14 -17.30 -20.71 0.44
CA TYR A 14 -16.85 -19.92 1.60
C TYR A 14 -17.87 -19.86 2.74
N ARG A 15 -19.13 -20.26 2.50
CA ARG A 15 -20.14 -20.40 3.56
C ARG A 15 -20.00 -21.69 4.36
N LYS A 16 -19.15 -22.64 3.92
CA LYS A 16 -18.96 -23.94 4.54
C LYS A 16 -17.66 -23.95 5.35
N PRO A 17 -17.72 -23.80 6.69
CA PRO A 17 -16.53 -23.64 7.53
C PRO A 17 -15.62 -24.88 7.56
N THR A 18 -16.13 -26.04 7.15
CA THR A 18 -15.36 -27.29 7.06
C THR A 18 -14.42 -27.34 5.86
N ILE A 19 -14.59 -26.46 4.87
CA ILE A 19 -13.76 -26.42 3.67
C ILE A 19 -12.59 -25.48 3.90
N ASN A 20 -11.39 -25.89 3.49
CA ASN A 20 -10.22 -25.03 3.53
C ASN A 20 -10.38 -23.86 2.56
N PHE A 21 -10.56 -22.65 3.09
CA PHE A 21 -10.75 -21.43 2.31
C PHE A 21 -9.56 -21.12 1.39
N TYR A 22 -8.34 -21.47 1.80
CA TYR A 22 -7.16 -21.30 0.96
C TYR A 22 -7.28 -22.07 -0.37
N CYS A 23 -7.77 -23.31 -0.33
CA CYS A 23 -7.96 -24.11 -1.54
C CYS A 23 -9.02 -23.49 -2.47
N ILE A 24 -10.09 -22.93 -1.92
CA ILE A 24 -11.12 -22.22 -2.70
C ILE A 24 -10.49 -20.99 -3.38
N SER A 25 -9.76 -20.18 -2.61
CA SER A 25 -9.07 -18.98 -3.11
C SER A 25 -8.07 -19.32 -4.21
N GLN A 26 -7.28 -20.39 -4.04
CA GLN A 26 -6.37 -20.87 -5.08
C GLN A 26 -7.10 -21.26 -6.36
N CYS A 27 -8.20 -22.02 -6.27
CA CYS A 27 -8.99 -22.38 -7.45
C CYS A 27 -9.52 -21.13 -8.18
N ILE A 28 -10.03 -20.15 -7.44
CA ILE A 28 -10.49 -18.87 -8.00
C ILE A 28 -9.34 -18.12 -8.67
N SER A 29 -8.20 -18.00 -7.97
CA SER A 29 -6.97 -17.38 -8.46
C SER A 29 -6.49 -18.01 -9.77
N TYR A 30 -6.47 -19.34 -9.87
CA TYR A 30 -6.11 -20.05 -11.10
C TYR A 30 -7.08 -19.76 -12.26
N ILE A 31 -8.39 -19.70 -12.01
CA ILE A 31 -9.38 -19.38 -13.06
C ILE A 31 -9.22 -17.95 -13.55
N LEU A 32 -8.95 -17.01 -12.62
CA LEU A 32 -8.71 -15.60 -12.89
C LEU A 32 -7.32 -15.33 -13.46
N SER A 33 -6.37 -16.27 -13.37
CA SER A 33 -5.03 -16.05 -13.89
C SER A 33 -5.05 -15.97 -15.43
N PRO A 34 -4.36 -15.00 -16.05
CA PRO A 34 -4.18 -14.98 -17.49
C PRO A 34 -3.51 -16.26 -17.95
N SER A 35 -4.18 -17.02 -18.82
CA SER A 35 -3.69 -18.31 -19.31
C SER A 35 -3.83 -18.41 -20.82
N PRO A 36 -2.85 -18.99 -21.53
CA PRO A 36 -2.99 -19.31 -22.95
C PRO A 36 -4.19 -20.24 -23.22
N LEU A 37 -4.59 -21.03 -22.22
CA LEU A 37 -5.74 -21.94 -22.28
C LEU A 37 -7.08 -21.20 -22.12
N ASN A 38 -7.07 -19.96 -21.63
CA ASN A 38 -8.28 -19.15 -21.46
C ASN A 38 -7.99 -17.66 -21.79
N PRO A 39 -7.71 -17.34 -23.06
CA PRO A 39 -7.21 -16.02 -23.46
C PRO A 39 -8.24 -14.89 -23.35
N LYS A 40 -9.53 -15.24 -23.16
CA LYS A 40 -10.61 -14.28 -22.91
C LYS A 40 -11.58 -14.87 -21.88
N LEU A 41 -11.19 -14.87 -20.61
CA LEU A 41 -12.12 -15.16 -19.53
C LEU A 41 -13.24 -14.11 -19.58
N SER A 42 -14.45 -14.56 -19.96
CA SER A 42 -15.63 -13.71 -19.96
C SER A 42 -16.49 -14.06 -18.75
N LEU A 43 -16.55 -13.12 -17.80
CA LEU A 43 -17.45 -13.17 -16.66
C LEU A 43 -18.52 -12.09 -16.83
N ASN A 44 -19.74 -12.40 -16.39
CA ASN A 44 -20.81 -11.41 -16.39
C ASN A 44 -20.58 -10.41 -15.24
N ASP A 45 -21.05 -9.17 -15.39
CA ASP A 45 -20.90 -8.13 -14.35
C ASP A 45 -21.43 -8.57 -12.98
N SER A 46 -22.54 -9.32 -12.94
CA SER A 46 -23.08 -9.86 -11.68
C SER A 46 -22.13 -10.85 -10.99
N VAL A 47 -21.36 -11.62 -11.75
CA VAL A 47 -20.36 -12.55 -11.23
C VAL A 47 -19.13 -11.80 -10.77
N ILE A 48 -18.64 -10.82 -11.55
CA ILE A 48 -17.53 -9.94 -11.17
C ILE A 48 -17.84 -9.23 -9.84
N ASN A 49 -19.03 -8.65 -9.72
CA ASN A 49 -19.49 -8.00 -8.49
C ASN A 49 -19.59 -8.98 -7.31
N SER A 50 -20.03 -10.21 -7.56
CA SER A 50 -20.09 -11.27 -6.54
C SER A 50 -18.69 -11.68 -6.06
N ILE A 51 -17.73 -11.81 -6.99
CA ILE A 51 -16.32 -12.10 -6.67
C ILE A 51 -15.76 -10.96 -5.81
N ASN A 52 -15.87 -9.72 -6.28
CA ASN A 52 -15.37 -8.54 -5.55
C ASN A 52 -15.96 -8.48 -4.14
N HIS A 53 -17.27 -8.65 -4.00
CA HIS A 53 -17.94 -8.61 -2.69
C HIS A 53 -17.48 -9.72 -1.74
N VAL A 54 -17.44 -10.97 -2.21
CA VAL A 54 -17.07 -12.12 -1.36
C VAL A 54 -15.60 -12.04 -0.96
N LEU A 55 -14.69 -11.77 -1.92
CA LEU A 55 -13.26 -11.66 -1.64
C LEU A 55 -12.95 -10.48 -0.72
N PHE A 56 -13.59 -9.33 -0.93
CA PHE A 56 -13.43 -8.16 -0.06
C PHE A 56 -13.79 -8.48 1.41
N ASN A 57 -14.84 -9.26 1.63
CA ASN A 57 -15.24 -9.67 2.98
C ASN A 57 -14.22 -10.58 3.66
N LEU A 58 -13.41 -11.31 2.89
CA LEU A 58 -12.37 -12.22 3.40
C LEU A 58 -11.02 -11.53 3.69
N VAL A 59 -10.87 -10.25 3.36
CA VAL A 59 -9.64 -9.50 3.66
C VAL A 59 -9.52 -9.28 5.17
N LEU A 60 -8.38 -9.70 5.73
CA LEU A 60 -8.00 -9.49 7.11
C LEU A 60 -7.39 -8.10 7.28
N LEU A 61 -7.78 -7.39 8.35
CA LEU A 61 -7.18 -6.10 8.72
C LEU A 61 -5.80 -6.30 9.36
N GLU A 62 -5.68 -7.32 10.19
CA GLU A 62 -4.46 -7.70 10.91
C GLU A 62 -4.32 -9.22 10.78
N PRO A 63 -3.43 -9.72 9.90
CA PRO A 63 -3.19 -11.16 9.78
C PRO A 63 -2.57 -11.72 11.07
N ASP A 64 -3.14 -12.81 11.57
CA ASP A 64 -2.66 -13.52 12.77
C ASP A 64 -1.63 -14.60 12.37
N PHE A 65 -0.36 -14.35 12.65
CA PHE A 65 0.73 -15.25 12.30
C PHE A 65 0.77 -16.54 13.12
N ASP A 66 0.07 -16.60 14.25
CA ASP A 66 -0.13 -17.85 15.01
C ASP A 66 -1.14 -18.77 14.29
N GLN A 67 -1.92 -18.21 13.34
CA GLN A 67 -2.85 -18.94 12.48
C GLN A 67 -2.42 -18.87 11.01
N PRO A 68 -1.33 -19.57 10.61
CA PRO A 68 -0.72 -19.43 9.29
C PRO A 68 -1.66 -19.76 8.12
N GLN A 69 -2.69 -20.57 8.34
CA GLN A 69 -3.69 -20.87 7.29
C GLN A 69 -4.53 -19.64 6.93
N THR A 70 -4.87 -18.79 7.89
CA THR A 70 -5.63 -17.56 7.66
C THR A 70 -4.81 -16.54 6.89
N VAL A 71 -3.51 -16.44 7.22
CA VAL A 71 -2.54 -15.57 6.55
C VAL A 71 -2.32 -16.01 5.10
N LYS A 72 -2.13 -17.32 4.86
CA LYS A 72 -2.03 -17.86 3.49
C LYS A 72 -3.27 -17.55 2.67
N ASN A 73 -4.45 -17.75 3.25
CA ASN A 73 -5.69 -17.38 2.56
C ASN A 73 -5.74 -15.89 2.26
N HIS A 74 -5.40 -15.02 3.20
CA HIS A 74 -5.38 -13.57 2.98
C HIS A 74 -4.50 -13.17 1.79
N PHE A 75 -3.28 -13.69 1.68
CA PHE A 75 -2.42 -13.39 0.53
C PHE A 75 -2.96 -13.95 -0.80
N GLU A 76 -3.62 -15.11 -0.78
CA GLU A 76 -4.27 -15.65 -1.97
C GLU A 76 -5.47 -14.80 -2.41
N ILE A 77 -6.22 -14.23 -1.46
CA ILE A 77 -7.29 -13.25 -1.75
C ILE A 77 -6.71 -11.99 -2.41
N LEU A 78 -5.58 -11.47 -1.91
CA LEU A 78 -4.91 -10.31 -2.53
C LEU A 78 -4.44 -10.62 -3.95
N ARG A 79 -3.91 -11.83 -4.18
CA ARG A 79 -3.55 -12.31 -5.53
C ARG A 79 -4.76 -12.40 -6.46
N CYS A 80 -5.92 -12.83 -5.95
CA CYS A 80 -7.15 -12.81 -6.74
C CYS A 80 -7.50 -11.38 -7.18
N PHE A 81 -7.32 -10.37 -6.30
CA PHE A 81 -7.54 -8.97 -6.67
C PHE A 81 -6.56 -8.47 -7.73
N ASP A 82 -5.30 -8.92 -7.72
CA ASP A 82 -4.34 -8.59 -8.79
C ASP A 82 -4.81 -9.14 -10.16
N HIS A 83 -5.25 -10.38 -10.21
CA HIS A 83 -5.84 -10.96 -11.42
C HIS A 83 -7.14 -10.25 -11.85
N MET A 84 -8.01 -9.88 -10.92
CA MET A 84 -9.21 -9.09 -11.19
C MET A 84 -8.87 -7.69 -11.73
N ALA A 85 -7.87 -7.02 -11.16
CA ALA A 85 -7.39 -5.73 -11.61
C ALA A 85 -6.84 -5.78 -13.04
N GLY A 86 -6.20 -6.89 -13.43
CA GLY A 86 -5.68 -7.06 -14.79
C GLY A 86 -6.75 -7.31 -15.86
N GLN A 87 -7.86 -8.00 -15.52
CA GLN A 87 -8.88 -8.40 -16.50
C GLN A 87 -10.17 -7.58 -16.44
N PHE A 88 -10.54 -7.08 -15.26
CA PHE A 88 -11.79 -6.40 -14.95
C PHE A 88 -11.50 -5.13 -14.13
N SER A 89 -10.53 -4.33 -14.58
CA SER A 89 -9.99 -3.14 -13.90
C SER A 89 -11.09 -2.16 -13.51
N ASP A 90 -11.95 -1.78 -14.47
CA ASP A 90 -12.99 -0.77 -14.26
C ASP A 90 -13.97 -1.19 -13.15
N GLN A 91 -14.50 -2.41 -13.20
CA GLN A 91 -15.42 -2.88 -12.15
C GLN A 91 -14.72 -3.09 -10.80
N THR A 92 -13.45 -3.49 -10.80
CA THR A 92 -12.73 -3.88 -9.58
C THR A 92 -12.11 -2.67 -8.89
N ILE A 93 -11.26 -1.93 -9.58
CA ILE A 93 -10.49 -0.83 -9.00
C ILE A 93 -11.40 0.37 -8.71
N GLU A 94 -12.34 0.73 -9.57
CA GLU A 94 -13.27 1.83 -9.27
C GLU A 94 -14.14 1.52 -8.04
N THR A 95 -14.58 0.26 -7.90
CA THR A 95 -15.30 -0.17 -6.69
C THR A 95 -14.43 -0.03 -5.44
N LEU A 96 -13.15 -0.43 -5.50
CA LEU A 96 -12.22 -0.28 -4.36
C LEU A 96 -11.96 1.19 -4.03
N LEU A 97 -11.76 2.04 -5.03
CA LEU A 97 -11.60 3.49 -4.85
C LEU A 97 -12.87 4.11 -4.24
N HIS A 98 -14.05 3.62 -4.59
CA HIS A 98 -15.31 4.03 -3.94
C HIS A 98 -15.38 3.56 -2.48
N GLN A 99 -14.92 2.33 -2.17
CA GLN A 99 -14.89 1.81 -0.80
C GLN A 99 -13.97 2.61 0.12
N CYS A 100 -12.93 3.29 -0.39
CA CYS A 100 -12.14 4.24 0.40
C CYS A 100 -12.96 5.42 0.95
N LYS A 101 -14.15 5.69 0.42
CA LYS A 101 -15.06 6.75 0.88
C LYS A 101 -16.21 6.21 1.76
N ASN A 102 -16.16 4.93 2.15
CA ASN A 102 -17.20 4.30 2.95
C ASN A 102 -17.26 4.90 4.37
N ASN A 103 -18.44 5.00 4.97
CA ASN A 103 -18.61 5.49 6.34
C ASN A 103 -17.95 4.58 7.38
N GLN A 104 -17.82 3.28 7.09
CA GLN A 104 -17.22 2.30 7.98
C GLN A 104 -15.69 2.27 7.82
N GLU A 105 -14.96 2.60 8.90
CA GLU A 105 -13.48 2.59 8.89
C GLU A 105 -12.93 1.22 8.48
N LYS A 106 -13.54 0.13 8.95
CA LYS A 106 -13.13 -1.23 8.60
C LYS A 106 -13.16 -1.49 7.09
N ASP A 107 -14.18 -1.00 6.39
CA ASP A 107 -14.29 -1.18 4.94
C ASP A 107 -13.28 -0.30 4.21
N ARG A 108 -13.09 0.95 4.66
CA ARG A 108 -12.02 1.81 4.11
C ARG A 108 -10.65 1.16 4.28
N MET A 109 -10.36 0.57 5.44
CA MET A 109 -9.09 -0.12 5.71
C MET A 109 -8.87 -1.29 4.76
N LYS A 110 -9.89 -2.14 4.53
CA LYS A 110 -9.82 -3.24 3.56
C LYS A 110 -9.51 -2.74 2.16
N ALA A 111 -10.17 -1.67 1.72
CA ALA A 111 -9.91 -1.07 0.42
C ALA A 111 -8.47 -0.56 0.30
N VAL A 112 -7.96 0.14 1.33
CA VAL A 112 -6.57 0.61 1.36
C VAL A 112 -5.57 -0.55 1.33
N ILE A 113 -5.84 -1.65 2.06
CA ILE A 113 -4.98 -2.85 2.03
C ILE A 113 -4.89 -3.42 0.61
N ILE A 114 -6.03 -3.58 -0.07
CA ILE A 114 -6.06 -4.12 -1.43
C ILE A 114 -5.36 -3.17 -2.41
N LEU A 115 -5.67 -1.87 -2.38
CA LEU A 115 -5.06 -0.88 -3.28
C LEU A 115 -3.55 -0.72 -3.02
N THR A 116 -3.11 -0.85 -1.78
CA THR A 116 -1.67 -0.88 -1.44
C THR A 116 -1.00 -2.11 -2.03
N HIS A 117 -1.65 -3.29 -1.95
CA HIS A 117 -1.15 -4.49 -2.61
C HIS A 117 -1.04 -4.28 -4.12
N LEU A 118 -2.11 -3.80 -4.77
CA LEU A 118 -2.14 -3.53 -6.22
C LEU A 118 -1.09 -2.51 -6.67
N THR A 119 -0.77 -1.53 -5.83
CA THR A 119 0.34 -0.61 -6.10
C THR A 119 1.65 -1.36 -6.35
N THR A 120 1.89 -2.42 -5.57
CA THR A 120 3.13 -3.21 -5.67
C THR A 120 3.08 -4.34 -6.68
N SER A 121 1.91 -4.90 -6.98
CA SER A 121 1.75 -6.09 -7.82
C SER A 121 1.22 -5.82 -9.23
N SER A 122 0.45 -4.75 -9.45
CA SER A 122 -0.31 -4.56 -10.67
C SER A 122 0.16 -3.36 -11.50
N GLN A 123 0.70 -3.62 -12.69
CA GLN A 123 1.09 -2.54 -13.61
C GLN A 123 -0.13 -1.76 -14.13
N VAL A 124 -1.25 -2.45 -14.39
CA VAL A 124 -2.51 -1.82 -14.82
C VAL A 124 -2.99 -0.79 -13.81
N PHE A 125 -2.87 -1.10 -12.51
CA PHE A 125 -3.20 -0.17 -11.43
C PHE A 125 -2.28 1.06 -11.45
N VAL A 126 -0.96 0.84 -11.54
CA VAL A 126 0.04 1.91 -11.52
C VAL A 126 -0.18 2.90 -12.67
N ASP A 127 -0.40 2.39 -13.88
CA ASP A 127 -0.48 3.23 -15.07
C ASP A 127 -1.80 4.03 -15.14
N ASN A 128 -2.91 3.44 -14.68
CA ASN A 128 -4.24 4.00 -14.94
C ASN A 128 -4.96 4.54 -13.69
N TYR A 129 -4.56 4.12 -12.48
CA TYR A 129 -5.35 4.34 -11.27
C TYR A 129 -4.57 4.94 -10.09
N ALA A 130 -3.24 4.86 -10.08
CA ALA A 130 -2.42 5.38 -8.98
C ALA A 130 -2.70 6.87 -8.68
N ALA A 131 -2.89 7.70 -9.71
CA ALA A 131 -3.23 9.11 -9.54
C ALA A 131 -4.55 9.33 -8.76
N LYS A 132 -5.60 8.54 -9.05
CA LYS A 132 -6.87 8.60 -8.30
C LYS A 132 -6.68 8.17 -6.85
N PHE A 133 -5.87 7.14 -6.62
CA PHE A 133 -5.56 6.68 -5.28
C PHE A 133 -4.75 7.70 -4.48
N ILE A 134 -3.78 8.39 -5.09
CA ILE A 134 -3.02 9.49 -4.48
C ILE A 134 -3.95 10.60 -4.01
N VAL A 135 -4.90 11.03 -4.85
CA VAL A 135 -5.88 12.06 -4.48
C VAL A 135 -6.71 11.63 -3.27
N LEU A 136 -7.13 10.37 -3.22
CA LEU A 136 -7.84 9.82 -2.06
C LEU A 136 -6.98 9.81 -0.80
N LEU A 137 -5.73 9.33 -0.90
CA LEU A 137 -4.82 9.26 0.24
C LEU A 137 -4.55 10.64 0.85
N LYS A 138 -4.36 11.68 0.02
CA LYS A 138 -4.23 13.07 0.50
C LYS A 138 -5.40 13.53 1.37
N VAL A 139 -6.63 13.10 1.04
CA VAL A 139 -7.82 13.40 1.86
C VAL A 139 -7.80 12.55 3.14
N MET A 140 -7.47 11.27 3.02
CA MET A 140 -7.46 10.34 4.15
C MET A 140 -6.39 10.68 5.20
N THR A 141 -5.23 11.20 4.80
CA THR A 141 -4.17 11.63 5.74
C THR A 141 -4.62 12.76 6.68
N VAL A 142 -5.59 13.56 6.26
CA VAL A 142 -6.18 14.63 7.08
C VAL A 142 -7.40 14.14 7.87
N MET A 143 -8.26 13.35 7.22
CA MET A 143 -9.55 12.92 7.78
C MET A 143 -9.39 11.83 8.86
N GLU A 144 -8.53 10.84 8.63
CA GLU A 144 -8.48 9.62 9.44
C GLU A 144 -7.78 9.82 10.79
N GLN A 145 -8.46 9.43 11.87
CA GLN A 145 -7.96 9.57 13.24
C GLN A 145 -7.44 8.26 13.84
N GLY A 146 -7.95 7.11 13.38
CA GLY A 146 -7.61 5.80 13.89
C GLY A 146 -6.14 5.43 13.66
N LEU A 147 -5.42 4.99 14.71
CA LEU A 147 -4.00 4.64 14.63
C LEU A 147 -3.73 3.53 13.61
N LYS A 148 -4.61 2.52 13.58
CA LYS A 148 -4.51 1.40 12.63
C LYS A 148 -4.65 1.86 11.19
N MET A 149 -5.61 2.74 10.91
CA MET A 149 -5.75 3.35 9.59
C MET A 149 -4.52 4.19 9.22
N LYS A 150 -4.01 5.02 10.15
CA LYS A 150 -2.78 5.80 9.91
C LYS A 150 -1.60 4.91 9.52
N LYS A 151 -1.39 3.77 10.20
CA LYS A 151 -0.36 2.79 9.82
C LYS A 151 -0.56 2.23 8.40
N LEU A 152 -1.79 1.96 8.00
CA LEU A 152 -2.09 1.51 6.64
C LEU A 152 -1.81 2.59 5.60
N LEU A 153 -2.14 3.85 5.89
CA LEU A 153 -1.82 4.98 5.02
C LEU A 153 -0.30 5.12 4.84
N VAL A 154 0.48 4.99 5.91
CA VAL A 154 1.96 4.98 5.84
C VAL A 154 2.45 3.91 4.86
N LYS A 155 1.95 2.67 4.97
CA LYS A 155 2.29 1.57 4.04
C LYS A 155 1.89 1.87 2.59
N ALA A 156 0.73 2.46 2.38
CA ALA A 156 0.24 2.84 1.05
C ALA A 156 1.15 3.89 0.39
N ILE A 157 1.51 4.94 1.14
CA ILE A 157 2.37 6.04 0.67
C ILE A 157 3.75 5.49 0.28
N ILE A 158 4.33 4.61 1.09
CA ILE A 158 5.62 3.97 0.78
C ILE A 158 5.53 3.15 -0.50
N GLY A 159 4.47 2.36 -0.67
CA GLY A 159 4.26 1.58 -1.89
C GLY A 159 4.25 2.47 -3.14
N LEU A 160 3.59 3.63 -3.08
CA LEU A 160 3.56 4.61 -4.16
C LEU A 160 4.92 5.28 -4.40
N VAL A 161 5.65 5.60 -3.34
CA VAL A 161 7.01 6.14 -3.43
C VAL A 161 7.93 5.15 -4.13
N TYR A 162 7.90 3.87 -3.73
CA TYR A 162 8.73 2.83 -4.33
C TYR A 162 8.45 2.58 -5.82
N ARG A 163 7.21 2.76 -6.22
CA ARG A 163 6.78 2.60 -7.62
C ARG A 163 6.95 3.89 -8.43
N ASN A 164 7.55 4.93 -7.84
CA ASN A 164 7.76 6.25 -8.44
C ASN A 164 6.45 6.94 -8.87
N CYS A 165 5.34 6.65 -8.17
CA CYS A 165 4.05 7.28 -8.45
C CYS A 165 3.95 8.70 -7.85
N ILE A 166 4.76 9.00 -6.83
CA ILE A 166 4.84 10.33 -6.19
C ILE A 166 5.83 11.18 -6.97
N THR A 167 5.31 12.10 -7.79
CA THR A 167 6.14 12.88 -8.72
C THR A 167 6.06 14.38 -8.47
N THR A 168 4.94 14.88 -7.93
CA THR A 168 4.74 16.31 -7.73
C THR A 168 5.08 16.73 -6.29
N PRO A 169 5.48 18.00 -6.06
CA PRO A 169 5.65 18.53 -4.71
C PRO A 169 4.36 18.44 -3.86
N GLU A 170 3.20 18.52 -4.50
CA GLU A 170 1.92 18.41 -3.80
C GLU A 170 1.68 16.99 -3.25
N ASP A 171 2.13 15.96 -3.97
CA ASP A 171 2.05 14.57 -3.51
C ASP A 171 2.97 14.31 -2.30
N PHE A 172 4.03 15.11 -2.15
CA PHE A 172 4.96 15.04 -1.03
C PHE A 172 4.37 15.44 0.32
N THR A 173 3.21 16.10 0.35
CA THR A 173 2.44 16.34 1.59
C THR A 173 2.05 15.03 2.30
N MET A 174 1.95 13.92 1.59
CA MET A 174 1.77 12.61 2.21
C MET A 174 3.02 12.11 2.94
N VAL A 175 4.22 12.53 2.52
CA VAL A 175 5.46 12.23 3.25
C VAL A 175 5.57 13.09 4.50
N GLU A 176 5.11 14.34 4.47
CA GLU A 176 4.96 15.18 5.67
C GLU A 176 4.07 14.52 6.72
N PHE A 177 2.98 13.86 6.29
CA PHE A 177 2.15 13.07 7.19
C PHE A 177 2.97 11.98 7.91
N ILE A 178 3.88 11.27 7.22
CA ILE A 178 4.76 10.28 7.86
C ILE A 178 5.69 10.95 8.87
N ILE A 179 6.31 12.08 8.51
CA ILE A 179 7.21 12.82 9.40
C ILE A 179 6.47 13.28 10.65
N LYS A 180 5.28 13.86 10.51
CA LYS A 180 4.43 14.31 11.63
C LYS A 180 4.11 13.17 12.59
N HIS A 181 3.93 11.96 12.07
CA HIS A 181 3.56 10.79 12.88
C HIS A 181 4.74 10.03 13.51
N CYS A 182 5.99 10.43 13.23
CA CYS A 182 7.17 9.92 13.96
C CYS A 182 7.23 10.35 15.43
N GLY A 183 6.57 11.44 15.81
CA GLY A 183 6.53 12.00 17.17
C GLY A 183 5.10 12.25 17.66
N TYR A 184 4.12 11.53 17.13
CA TYR A 184 2.71 11.75 17.44
C TYR A 184 2.32 11.30 18.84
N GLU A 185 1.88 12.21 19.70
CA GLU A 185 1.55 11.89 21.10
C GLU A 185 0.17 11.22 21.27
N GLY A 186 -0.70 11.31 20.26
CA GLY A 186 -2.04 10.73 20.30
C GLY A 186 -2.99 11.37 21.31
N PRO A 187 -4.26 10.92 21.32
CA PRO A 187 -5.19 11.33 22.35
C PRO A 187 -4.80 10.69 23.69
N PRO A 188 -5.15 11.31 24.84
CA PRO A 188 -4.73 10.84 26.18
C PRO A 188 -5.17 9.41 26.52
N ASN A 189 -6.22 8.90 25.84
CA ASN A 189 -6.78 7.56 26.06
C ASN A 189 -6.28 6.51 25.05
N ALA A 190 -5.38 6.87 24.13
CA ALA A 190 -4.86 5.90 23.17
C ALA A 190 -3.88 4.92 23.83
N SER A 191 -3.83 3.70 23.30
CA SER A 191 -2.88 2.70 23.74
C SER A 191 -1.46 3.17 23.45
N LYS A 192 -0.62 3.26 24.50
CA LYS A 192 0.81 3.60 24.34
C LYS A 192 1.52 2.62 23.41
N TYR A 193 1.12 1.36 23.42
CA TYR A 193 1.65 0.34 22.52
C TYR A 193 1.32 0.67 21.06
N GLU A 194 0.06 1.01 20.75
CA GLU A 194 -0.35 1.35 19.37
C GLU A 194 0.32 2.65 18.88
N ILE A 195 0.55 3.61 19.77
CA ILE A 195 1.29 4.84 19.45
C ILE A 195 2.75 4.51 19.13
N SER A 196 3.42 3.73 19.98
CA SER A 196 4.81 3.31 19.75
C SER A 196 4.95 2.54 18.43
N ASP A 197 4.03 1.63 18.15
CA ASP A 197 4.01 0.83 16.93
C ASP A 197 3.77 1.70 15.67
N LEU A 198 2.97 2.77 15.78
CA LEU A 198 2.88 3.79 14.73
C LEU A 198 4.19 4.56 14.55
N HIS A 199 4.86 4.98 15.63
CA HIS A 199 6.16 5.66 15.56
C HIS A 199 7.20 4.80 14.87
N ASP A 200 7.33 3.54 15.28
CA ASP A 200 8.27 2.58 14.71
C ASP A 200 8.00 2.34 13.23
N THR A 201 6.71 2.24 12.86
CA THR A 201 6.30 2.14 11.46
C THR A 201 6.74 3.39 10.69
N CYS A 202 6.43 4.60 11.16
CA CYS A 202 6.78 5.84 10.45
C CYS A 202 8.30 6.03 10.35
N ARG A 203 9.03 5.80 11.45
CA ARG A 203 10.50 5.90 11.51
C ARG A 203 11.16 4.93 10.53
N SER A 204 10.79 3.65 10.60
CA SER A 204 11.36 2.62 9.73
C SER A 204 11.08 2.93 8.26
N SER A 205 9.88 3.43 7.98
CA SER A 205 9.46 3.83 6.63
C SER A 205 10.27 5.00 6.09
N LEU A 206 10.51 6.02 6.90
CA LEU A 206 11.28 7.19 6.51
C LEU A 206 12.75 6.84 6.26
N ILE A 207 13.36 6.06 7.15
CA ILE A 207 14.75 5.55 6.98
C ILE A 207 14.85 4.71 5.72
N LEU A 208 13.87 3.84 5.50
CA LEU A 208 13.82 2.98 4.33
C LEU A 208 13.78 3.84 3.04
N MET A 209 12.89 4.83 2.95
CA MET A 209 12.84 5.76 1.80
C MET A 209 14.17 6.50 1.59
N CYS A 210 14.83 6.94 2.66
CA CYS A 210 16.13 7.61 2.57
C CYS A 210 17.22 6.72 1.94
N ASN A 211 17.21 5.44 2.28
CA ASN A 211 18.26 4.51 1.88
C ASN A 211 18.02 3.87 0.52
N THR A 212 16.77 3.61 0.14
CA THR A 212 16.47 2.76 -1.02
C THR A 212 15.91 3.51 -2.23
N VAL A 213 15.26 4.66 -2.04
CA VAL A 213 14.52 5.33 -3.12
C VAL A 213 15.29 6.56 -3.62
N THR A 214 16.13 6.33 -4.63
CA THR A 214 17.02 7.37 -5.18
C THR A 214 16.28 8.48 -5.92
N SER A 215 15.16 8.15 -6.58
CA SER A 215 14.36 9.06 -7.40
C SER A 215 13.80 10.25 -6.64
N ILE A 216 13.52 10.09 -5.35
CA ILE A 216 12.94 11.13 -4.50
C ILE A 216 13.93 11.81 -3.56
N ARG A 217 15.22 11.44 -3.64
CA ARG A 217 16.21 11.79 -2.63
C ARG A 217 16.35 13.29 -2.43
N THR A 218 16.35 14.06 -3.52
CA THR A 218 16.48 15.52 -3.49
C THR A 218 15.27 16.16 -2.81
N GLN A 219 14.06 15.74 -3.18
CA GLN A 219 12.81 16.22 -2.60
C GLN A 219 12.73 15.88 -1.12
N LEU A 220 13.09 14.64 -0.75
CA LEU A 220 13.11 14.18 0.64
C LEU A 220 14.14 14.94 1.48
N ARG A 221 15.34 15.20 0.95
CA ARG A 221 16.35 16.02 1.60
C ARG A 221 15.84 17.43 1.87
N ASN A 222 15.24 18.07 0.86
CA ASN A 222 14.70 19.42 0.99
C ASN A 222 13.58 19.46 2.04
N LEU A 223 12.68 18.46 2.02
CA LEU A 223 11.61 18.35 2.98
C LEU A 223 12.14 18.19 4.41
N LEU A 224 13.13 17.33 4.63
CA LEU A 224 13.71 17.11 5.96
C LEU A 224 14.46 18.35 6.48
N LEU A 225 15.13 19.11 5.60
CA LEU A 225 15.74 20.39 5.97
C LEU A 225 14.70 21.42 6.40
N VAL A 226 13.59 21.52 5.65
CA VAL A 226 12.45 22.39 6.01
C VAL A 226 11.80 21.90 7.31
N ALA A 227 11.76 20.60 7.56
CA ALA A 227 11.19 20.06 8.78
C ALA A 227 11.97 20.48 10.05
N LEU A 228 13.26 20.82 9.94
CA LEU A 228 14.07 21.29 11.07
C LEU A 228 13.63 22.66 11.61
N ILE A 229 12.90 23.45 10.81
CA ILE A 229 12.52 24.83 11.15
C ILE A 229 11.03 25.00 11.41
N ILE A 230 10.22 23.94 11.25
CA ILE A 230 8.77 23.99 11.44
C ILE A 230 8.42 23.37 12.80
N ASP A 231 7.76 24.17 13.65
CA ASP A 231 7.38 23.78 15.01
C ASP A 231 6.54 22.49 15.06
N GLU A 232 5.67 22.24 14.08
CA GLU A 232 4.84 21.03 13.99
C GLU A 232 5.63 19.72 13.96
N PHE A 233 6.90 19.75 13.52
CA PHE A 233 7.75 18.55 13.45
C PHE A 233 8.69 18.40 14.63
N THR A 234 8.61 19.29 15.64
CA THR A 234 9.51 19.30 16.80
C THR A 234 9.58 17.95 17.50
N ALA A 235 8.43 17.29 17.70
CA ALA A 235 8.36 15.97 18.33
C ALA A 235 9.04 14.85 17.51
N SER A 236 9.18 15.05 16.20
CA SER A 236 9.79 14.10 15.25
C SER A 236 11.27 14.37 14.97
N MET A 237 11.86 15.41 15.58
CA MET A 237 13.18 15.93 15.23
C MET A 237 14.33 14.93 15.37
N ALA A 238 14.26 14.03 16.34
CA ALA A 238 15.27 12.97 16.50
C ALA A 238 15.31 12.07 15.26
N THR A 239 14.14 11.70 14.73
CA THR A 239 14.01 10.88 13.52
C THR A 239 14.40 11.67 12.27
N VAL A 240 13.97 12.94 12.15
CA VAL A 240 14.34 13.82 11.03
C VAL A 240 15.85 13.98 10.93
N SER A 241 16.51 14.30 12.05
CA SER A 241 17.98 14.50 12.11
C SER A 241 18.74 13.22 11.72
N HIS A 242 18.27 12.06 12.18
CA HIS A 242 18.86 10.78 11.82
C HIS A 242 18.72 10.50 10.31
N CYS A 243 17.52 10.70 9.75
CA CYS A 243 17.27 10.50 8.32
C CYS A 243 18.08 11.45 7.44
N LEU A 244 18.20 12.72 7.84
CA LEU A 244 19.01 13.69 7.13
C LEU A 244 20.51 13.31 7.16
N THR A 245 21.02 12.86 8.31
CA THR A 245 22.40 12.38 8.42
C THR A 245 22.65 11.22 7.47
N SER A 246 21.75 10.23 7.46
CA SER A 246 21.81 9.07 6.56
C SER A 246 21.78 9.47 5.08
N LEU A 247 20.91 10.40 4.70
CA LEU A 247 20.85 10.93 3.33
C LEU A 247 22.12 11.66 2.89
N LEU A 248 22.72 12.43 3.81
CA LEU A 248 23.94 13.18 3.51
C LEU A 248 25.14 12.26 3.36
N GLN A 249 25.29 11.27 4.25
CA GLN A 249 26.33 10.25 4.17
C GLN A 249 26.28 9.50 2.83
N ASN A 250 25.09 9.01 2.45
CA ASN A 250 24.88 8.30 1.18
C ASN A 250 25.11 9.17 -0.07
N ASN A 251 25.05 10.50 0.04
CA ASN A 251 25.34 11.40 -1.09
C ASN A 251 26.83 11.74 -1.20
N SER A 252 27.58 11.75 -0.10
CA SER A 252 29.04 11.92 -0.13
C SER A 252 29.73 10.78 -0.89
N ASP A 253 29.26 9.54 -0.73
CA ASP A 253 29.85 8.38 -1.40
C ASP A 253 29.63 8.40 -2.93
N VAL A 254 28.48 8.89 -3.39
CA VAL A 254 28.19 9.04 -4.83
C VAL A 254 29.04 10.13 -5.49
N ILE A 255 29.37 11.20 -4.75
CA ILE A 255 30.25 12.26 -5.25
C ILE A 255 31.71 11.79 -5.29
N ALA A 256 32.12 10.94 -4.34
CA ALA A 256 33.45 10.34 -4.34
C ALA A 256 33.65 9.38 -5.53
N ASP A 257 32.70 8.48 -5.81
CA ASP A 257 32.80 7.56 -6.96
C ASP A 257 32.75 8.29 -8.31
N GLY A 258 31.89 9.31 -8.46
CA GLY A 258 31.81 10.09 -9.70
C GLY A 258 33.02 10.96 -10.00
N GLN A 259 33.93 11.18 -9.03
CA GLN A 259 35.22 11.84 -9.25
C GLN A 259 36.30 10.83 -9.67
N VAL A 260 36.24 9.59 -9.19
CA VAL A 260 37.19 8.52 -9.58
C VAL A 260 36.99 8.12 -11.04
N ASP A 261 35.74 7.99 -11.51
CA ASP A 261 35.48 7.62 -12.91
C ASP A 261 35.90 8.73 -13.90
N LYS A 262 35.81 10.00 -13.50
CA LYS A 262 36.28 11.12 -14.33
C LYS A 262 37.79 11.25 -14.40
N GLU A 263 38.54 10.78 -13.39
CA GLU A 263 40.00 10.75 -13.43
C GLU A 263 40.56 9.58 -14.27
N VAL A 264 39.76 8.53 -14.50
CA VAL A 264 40.15 7.38 -15.34
C VAL A 264 39.92 7.64 -16.83
N GLU A 265 38.91 8.42 -17.22
CA GLU A 265 38.70 8.83 -18.64
C GLU A 265 39.67 9.92 -19.13
N LEU A 266 40.45 10.54 -18.24
CA LEU A 266 41.41 11.62 -18.55
C LEU A 266 42.88 11.15 -18.53
N LYS A 267 43.15 9.84 -18.57
CA LYS A 267 44.50 9.26 -18.68
C LYS A 267 44.68 8.40 -19.92
#